data_AF-A0AB39J3I6-F1
#
_entry.id   AF-A0AB39J3I6-F1
#
_cell.length_a   1.000
_cell.length_b   1.000
_cell.length_c   1.000
_cell.angle_alpha   90.00
_cell.angle_beta   90.00
_cell.angle_gamma   90.00
#
_symmetry.space_group_name_H-M   'P 1'
#
loop_
_entity.id
_entity.type
_entity.pdbx_description
1 polymer ?
#
loop_
_entity_poly.entity_id
_entity_poly.type
_entity_poly.pdbx_seq_one_letter_code
_entity_poly.pdbx_strand_id
1 'polypeptide(L)' 'MSVFLFVFTCMCVIFAGGSIHYVRQLGYAGSYPPKHVLRQKAIVCAAGAGISLSILLLTLFLL' A
#
# COMPACT_ATOMS: atom_id res chain seq x y z
N MET A 1 -17.01 -11.96 -9.74
CA MET A 1 -17.08 -10.76 -8.88
C MET A 1 -16.47 -10.99 -7.50
N SER A 2 -16.86 -12.03 -6.76
CA SER A 2 -16.29 -12.35 -5.44
C SER A 2 -14.77 -12.54 -5.43
N VAL A 3 -14.21 -13.31 -6.36
CA VAL A 3 -12.75 -13.54 -6.46
C VAL A 3 -11.99 -12.26 -6.74
N PHE A 4 -12.54 -11.37 -7.57
CA PHE A 4 -11.93 -10.08 -7.90
C PHE A 4 -11.83 -9.18 -6.66
N LEU A 5 -12.93 -9.03 -5.91
CA LEU A 5 -12.95 -8.28 -4.66
C LEU A 5 -11.97 -8.86 -3.62
N PHE A 6 -11.90 -10.19 -3.54
CA PHE A 6 -10.96 -10.87 -2.64
C PHE A 6 -9.49 -10.59 -2.98
N VAL A 7 -9.11 -10.67 -4.26
CA VAL A 7 -7.72 -10.38 -4.69
C VAL A 7 -7.36 -8.92 -4.42
N PHE A 8 -8.24 -7.97 -4.75
CA PHE A 8 -7.96 -6.55 -4.53
C PHE A 8 -7.91 -6.18 -3.05
N THR A 9 -8.73 -6.80 -2.21
CA THR A 9 -8.66 -6.60 -0.75
C THR A 9 -7.35 -7.14 -0.17
N CYS A 10 -6.90 -8.33 -0.59
CA CYS A 10 -5.57 -8.84 -0.21
C CYS A 10 -4.44 -7.89 -0.65
N MET A 11 -4.50 -7.38 -1.89
CA MET A 11 -3.50 -6.42 -2.39
C MET A 11 -3.50 -5.12 -1.58
N CYS A 12 -4.67 -4.56 -1.24
CA CYS A 12 -4.79 -3.41 -0.36
C CYS A 12 -4.08 -3.64 0.98
N VAL A 13 -4.31 -4.80 1.61
CA VAL A 13 -3.69 -5.14 2.91
C VAL A 13 -2.17 -5.24 2.78
N ILE A 14 -1.66 -5.90 1.73
CA ILE A 14 -0.21 -6.05 1.50
C ILE A 14 0.44 -4.68 1.28
N PHE A 15 -0.14 -3.83 0.43
CA PHE A 15 0.40 -2.51 0.14
C PHE A 15 0.32 -1.56 1.34
N ALA A 16 -0.79 -1.59 2.10
CA ALA A 16 -0.93 -0.80 3.32
C ALA A 16 0.08 -1.26 4.39
N GLY A 17 0.23 -2.57 4.59
CA GLY A 17 1.21 -3.14 5.51
C GLY A 17 2.65 -2.77 5.11
N GLY A 18 2.98 -2.86 3.82
CA GLY A 18 4.28 -2.45 3.30
C GLY A 18 4.55 -0.96 3.52
N SER A 19 3.58 -0.09 3.27
CA SER A 19 3.68 1.35 3.55
C SER A 19 3.96 1.62 5.02
N ILE A 20 3.18 1.03 5.94
CA ILE A 20 3.37 1.18 7.39
C ILE A 20 4.77 0.68 7.82
N HIS A 21 5.23 -0.44 7.23
CA HIS A 21 6.55 -0.99 7.52
C HIS A 21 7.67 0.01 7.16
N TYR A 22 7.65 0.56 5.95
CA TYR A 22 8.65 1.54 5.52
C TYR A 22 8.55 2.87 6.30
N VAL A 23 7.35 3.32 6.65
CA VAL A 23 7.13 4.52 7.50
C VAL A 23 7.66 4.32 8.92
N ARG A 24 7.46 3.14 9.52
CA ARG A 24 8.06 2.82 10.82
C ARG A 24 9.58 2.81 10.72
N GLN A 25 10.12 2.25 9.64
CA GLN A 25 11.56 2.15 9.45
C GLN A 25 12.23 3.53 9.31
N LEU A 26 11.49 4.55 8.86
CA LEU A 26 11.94 5.96 8.80
C LEU A 26 12.21 6.60 10.16
N GLY A 27 11.61 6.08 11.24
CA GLY A 27 11.79 6.57 12.60
C GLY A 27 13.10 6.13 13.26
N TYR A 28 13.81 5.14 12.70
CA TYR A 28 15.06 4.65 13.29
C TYR A 28 16.26 5.52 12.91
N ALA A 29 17.12 5.82 13.89
CA ALA A 29 18.26 6.73 13.73
C ALA A 29 19.37 6.21 12.79
N GLY A 30 19.43 4.89 12.54
CA GLY A 30 20.44 4.23 11.71
C GLY A 30 19.88 3.29 10.63
N SER A 31 18.66 3.52 10.14
CA SER A 31 18.06 2.61 9.15
C SER A 31 18.81 2.63 7.82
N TYR A 32 19.27 1.47 7.37
CA TYR A 32 19.59 1.21 5.97
C TYR A 32 18.39 0.50 5.31
N PRO A 33 18.00 0.83 4.07
CA PRO A 33 18.58 1.81 3.14
C PRO A 33 18.28 3.28 3.54
N PRO A 34 18.95 4.28 2.91
CA PRO A 34 18.83 5.70 3.26
C PRO A 34 17.38 6.21 3.25
N LYS A 35 17.08 7.17 4.15
CA LYS A 35 15.71 7.65 4.46
C LYS A 35 14.90 8.08 3.23
N HIS A 36 15.53 8.63 2.20
CA HIS A 36 14.83 9.03 0.97
C HIS A 36 14.34 7.82 0.14
N VAL A 37 15.11 6.73 0.09
CA VAL A 37 14.70 5.47 -0.58
C VAL A 37 13.54 4.83 0.17
N LEU A 38 13.58 4.85 1.51
CA LEU A 38 12.49 4.37 2.34
C LEU A 38 11.20 5.16 2.10
N ARG A 39 11.30 6.50 2.01
CA ARG A 39 10.15 7.36 1.67
C ARG A 39 9.60 7.06 0.29
N GLN A 40 10.45 6.91 -0.72
CA GLN A 40 10.00 6.55 -2.07
C GLN A 40 9.26 5.21 -2.06
N LYS A 41 9.79 4.19 -1.38
CA LYS A 41 9.12 2.88 -1.26
C LYS A 41 7.80 2.97 -0.50
N ALA A 42 7.75 3.73 0.61
CA ALA A 42 6.52 3.98 1.35
C ALA A 42 5.46 4.66 0.48
N ILE A 43 5.85 5.68 -0.30
CA ILE A 43 4.96 6.41 -1.21
C ILE A 43 4.47 5.50 -2.33
N VAL A 44 5.32 4.67 -2.93
CA VAL A 44 4.92 3.71 -3.97
C VAL A 44 3.94 2.70 -3.40
N CYS A 45 4.19 2.15 -2.20
CA CYS A 45 3.24 1.25 -1.54
C CYS A 45 1.92 1.96 -1.19
N ALA A 46 1.96 3.20 -0.69
CA ALA A 46 0.76 3.97 -0.40
C ALA A 46 -0.05 4.30 -1.66
N ALA A 47 0.61 4.65 -2.76
CA ALA A 47 -0.02 4.88 -4.05
C ALA A 47 -0.65 3.59 -4.59
N GLY A 48 0.06 2.47 -4.50
CA GLY A 48 -0.47 1.14 -4.84
C GLY A 48 -1.73 0.80 -4.05
N ALA A 49 -1.71 1.00 -2.73
CA ALA A 49 -2.88 0.82 -1.86
C ALA A 49 -4.05 1.73 -2.25
N GLY A 50 -3.77 3.01 -2.56
CA GLY A 50 -4.78 3.97 -3.00
C GLY A 50 -5.44 3.60 -4.32
N ILE A 51 -4.65 3.13 -5.30
CA ILE A 51 -5.14 2.66 -6.60
C ILE A 51 -5.97 1.38 -6.44
N SER A 52 -5.51 0.41 -5.65
CA SER A 52 -6.29 -0.81 -5.40
C SER A 52 -7.60 -0.51 -4.67
N LEU A 53 -7.59 0.45 -3.74
CA LEU A 53 -8.78 0.87 -3.01
C LEU A 53 -9.77 1.62 -3.93
N SER A 54 -9.29 2.51 -4.80
CA SER A 54 -10.15 3.24 -5.72
C SER A 54 -10.78 2.31 -6.76
N ILE A 55 -10.05 1.34 -7.28
CA ILE A 55 -10.60 0.30 -8.17
C ILE A 55 -11.65 -0.53 -7.43
N LEU A 56 -11.38 -0.95 -6.19
CA LEU A 56 -12.35 -1.68 -5.37
C LEU A 56 -13.63 -0.86 -5.14
N LEU A 57 -13.49 0.42 -4.82
CA LEU A 57 -14.60 1.33 -4.55
C LEU A 57 -15.44 1.60 -5.80
N LEU A 58 -14.79 1.83 -6.95
CA LEU A 58 -15.47 1.96 -8.24
C LEU A 58 -16.21 0.68 -8.60
N THR A 59 -15.60 -0.49 -8.39
CA THR A 59 -16.24 -1.79 -8.65
C THR A 59 -17.45 -2.01 -7.75
N LEU A 60 -17.38 -1.60 -6.49
CA LEU A 60 -18.50 -1.69 -5.55
C LEU A 60 -19.63 -0.73 -5.92
N PHE A 61 -19.31 0.48 -6.37
CA PHE A 61 -20.30 1.49 -6.76
C PHE A 61 -21.02 1.15 -8.07
N LEU A 62 -20.34 0.45 -8.99
CA LEU A 62 -20.90 0.05 -10.29
C LEU A 62 -21.72 -1.25 -10.22
N LEU A 63 -21.68 -1.97 -9.09
CA LEU A 63 -22.39 -3.23 -8.85
C LEU A 63 -23.78 -2.95 -8.24
#